data_AF-A0A202E0S5-F1
#
_entry.id   AF-A0A202E0S5-F1
#
_cell.length_a   1.000
_cell.length_b   1.000
_cell.length_c   1.000
_cell.angle_alpha   90.00
_cell.angle_beta   90.00
_cell.angle_gamma   90.00
#
_symmetry.space_group_name_H-M   'P 1'
#
loop_
_entity.id
_entity.type
_entity.pdbx_description
1 polymer ?
#
loop_
_entity_poly.entity_id
_entity_poly.type
_entity_poly.pdbx_seq_one_letter_code
_entity_poly.pdbx_strand_id
1 'polypeptide(L)'
;MTKQIKKILIANRSEIALRVIKTCQEMGIKTVTLYTSKESDLPHAKAGDESFNFGQGSLADTYLNQEKIIELALKSNACAIHPGYGFLSENALFCKKVKAAGLIFIGPSEESMQLMGSKKNSKQKMQEIGVPVVPGYHGEIQEADYLLKEAKKIGFPVLIKASAGGGGKGMRVVHQESEFNESLASAKREAKNAFGDEVMLIEKYIMQPRHIEVQVLSDSHGHHLHLFERECSIQRRHQKIIEETPSPALTENKRKEMTDSAINITKNINYLGAGTVEFIFDENDNFYFLEMNTRLQVEHPVTEMVVGIDLVKQQILVAQGEALSLSQEQIKQTGHAIEVRIYAEDPDNSFMPSTDRILYIGQTAKEQSRLDCGYKDGNMVSTDFDPMLAKLSCWGDDRNQAINEVLNELDHLPFLGLITNRDYLKRILKTNKFVDGELSTNFVNDYKDQLAPQELNERQVAVAIATMMFADFTPELNFNKQGQNKTAWDRLIQFRNV
;
A
#
# COMPACT_ATOMS: atom_id res chain seq x y z
N MET A 1 -7.37 -21.66 25.50
CA MET A 1 -8.70 -21.14 25.92
C MET A 1 -9.04 -19.99 25.00
N THR A 2 -10.20 -20.02 24.36
CA THR A 2 -10.65 -18.95 23.48
C THR A 2 -10.95 -17.70 24.32
N LYS A 3 -10.49 -16.54 23.85
CA LYS A 3 -10.75 -15.24 24.51
C LYS A 3 -11.83 -14.53 23.73
N GLN A 4 -12.98 -14.26 24.37
CA GLN A 4 -14.02 -13.49 23.71
C GLN A 4 -13.62 -12.01 23.62
N ILE A 5 -13.39 -11.50 22.41
CA ILE A 5 -13.13 -10.09 22.17
C ILE A 5 -14.47 -9.36 22.12
N LYS A 6 -14.71 -8.45 23.05
CA LYS A 6 -15.96 -7.67 23.15
C LYS A 6 -15.79 -6.20 22.78
N LYS A 7 -14.57 -5.66 22.91
CA LYS A 7 -14.25 -4.28 22.57
C LYS A 7 -12.82 -4.18 22.02
N ILE A 8 -12.67 -3.56 20.86
CA ILE A 8 -11.39 -3.37 20.16
C ILE A 8 -11.06 -1.88 20.11
N LEU A 9 -9.83 -1.51 20.50
CA LEU A 9 -9.27 -0.22 20.14
C LEU A 9 -8.55 -0.33 18.79
N ILE A 10 -8.82 0.61 17.89
CA ILE A 10 -8.21 0.65 16.58
C ILE A 10 -7.09 1.69 16.62
N ALA A 11 -5.84 1.22 16.62
CA ALA A 11 -4.64 2.05 16.70
C ALA A 11 -4.24 2.56 15.31
N ASN A 12 -5.20 3.15 14.59
CA ASN A 12 -5.03 3.66 13.23
C ASN A 12 -6.07 4.75 12.92
N ARG A 13 -6.07 5.25 11.67
CA ARG A 13 -6.89 6.34 11.17
C ARG A 13 -7.50 6.02 9.81
N SER A 14 -8.27 6.96 9.26
CA SER A 14 -8.70 6.96 7.86
C SER A 14 -9.49 5.69 7.47
N GLU A 15 -9.39 5.27 6.21
CA GLU A 15 -10.14 4.15 5.62
C GLU A 15 -9.97 2.84 6.39
N ILE A 16 -8.75 2.49 6.81
CA ILE A 16 -8.51 1.22 7.50
C ILE A 16 -9.18 1.17 8.88
N ALA A 17 -9.28 2.31 9.55
CA ALA A 17 -10.04 2.36 10.80
C ALA A 17 -11.52 2.10 10.54
N LEU A 18 -12.10 2.71 9.51
CA LEU A 18 -13.49 2.47 9.10
C LEU A 18 -13.71 1.02 8.67
N ARG A 19 -12.77 0.44 7.92
CA ARG A 19 -12.80 -0.96 7.48
C ARG A 19 -12.85 -1.93 8.65
N VAL A 20 -12.05 -1.68 9.69
CA VAL A 20 -12.06 -2.51 10.90
C VAL A 20 -13.35 -2.33 11.69
N ILE A 21 -13.85 -1.08 11.81
CA ILE A 21 -15.13 -0.79 12.47
C ILE A 21 -16.28 -1.54 11.82
N LYS A 22 -16.34 -1.53 10.48
CA LYS A 22 -17.41 -2.21 9.73
C LYS A 22 -17.50 -3.69 10.11
N THR A 23 -16.39 -4.43 10.07
CA THR A 23 -16.37 -5.83 10.49
C THR A 23 -16.71 -5.99 11.98
N CYS A 24 -16.19 -5.13 12.85
CA CYS A 24 -16.52 -5.20 14.27
C CYS A 24 -18.02 -5.03 14.52
N GLN A 25 -18.68 -4.11 13.81
CA GLN A 25 -20.14 -3.89 13.89
C GLN A 25 -20.91 -5.14 13.45
N GLU A 26 -20.53 -5.75 12.32
CA GLU A 26 -21.13 -7.01 11.84
C GLU A 26 -20.93 -8.17 12.83
N MET A 27 -19.82 -8.18 13.57
CA MET A 27 -19.52 -9.15 14.62
C MET A 27 -20.12 -8.82 15.99
N GLY A 28 -20.78 -7.66 16.15
CA GLY A 28 -21.30 -7.19 17.43
C GLY A 28 -20.21 -6.79 18.46
N ILE A 29 -19.02 -6.46 18.00
CA ILE A 29 -17.86 -6.04 18.80
C ILE A 29 -17.83 -4.52 18.90
N LYS A 30 -17.70 -4.00 20.13
CA LYS A 30 -17.58 -2.56 20.38
C LYS A 30 -16.23 -2.01 19.91
N THR A 31 -16.19 -0.76 19.51
CA THR A 31 -15.00 -0.14 18.91
C THR A 31 -14.61 1.16 19.57
N VAL A 32 -13.31 1.38 19.67
CA VAL A 32 -12.69 2.61 20.16
C VAL A 32 -11.80 3.18 19.07
N THR A 33 -12.02 4.43 18.67
CA THR A 33 -11.20 5.10 17.65
C THR A 33 -10.28 6.15 18.25
N LEU A 34 -9.19 6.43 17.54
CA LEU A 34 -8.20 7.43 17.93
C LEU A 34 -8.06 8.47 16.82
N TYR A 35 -8.05 9.75 17.20
CA TYR A 35 -7.92 10.85 16.23
C TYR A 35 -7.08 12.00 16.80
N THR A 36 -6.46 12.81 15.94
CA THR A 36 -5.85 14.08 16.35
C THR A 36 -6.85 15.23 16.30
N SER A 37 -6.59 16.35 16.96
CA SER A 37 -7.50 17.50 16.92
C SER A 37 -7.81 17.99 15.50
N LYS A 38 -6.85 17.85 14.57
CA LYS A 38 -7.00 18.21 13.15
C LYS A 38 -7.95 17.27 12.39
N GLU A 39 -8.15 16.06 12.90
CA GLU A 39 -8.95 15.01 12.27
C GLU A 39 -10.33 14.85 12.91
N SER A 40 -10.69 15.74 13.84
CA SER A 40 -11.95 15.70 14.57
C SER A 40 -13.20 15.69 13.67
N ASP A 41 -13.09 16.13 12.42
CA ASP A 41 -14.18 16.10 11.44
C ASP A 41 -14.07 14.99 10.38
N LEU A 42 -13.00 14.18 10.42
CA LEU A 42 -12.88 13.02 9.53
C LEU A 42 -13.83 11.89 9.97
N PRO A 43 -14.32 11.06 9.03
CA PRO A 43 -15.28 9.99 9.32
C PRO A 43 -14.84 9.06 10.45
N HIS A 44 -13.58 8.61 10.44
CA HIS A 44 -13.10 7.62 11.42
C HIS A 44 -13.16 8.13 12.87
N ALA A 45 -13.00 9.44 13.10
CA ALA A 45 -13.02 10.05 14.44
C ALA A 45 -14.38 9.97 15.14
N LYS A 46 -15.46 9.67 14.38
CA LYS A 46 -16.85 9.62 14.88
C LYS A 46 -17.51 8.26 14.64
N ALA A 47 -16.79 7.29 14.07
CA ALA A 47 -17.36 6.02 13.63
C ALA A 47 -17.37 4.93 14.72
N GLY A 48 -16.51 5.06 15.74
CA GLY A 48 -16.46 4.10 16.85
C GLY A 48 -17.56 4.34 17.90
N ASP A 49 -17.83 3.33 18.72
CA ASP A 49 -18.72 3.48 19.88
C ASP A 49 -18.15 4.48 20.92
N GLU A 50 -16.83 4.54 21.03
CA GLU A 50 -16.09 5.53 21.80
C GLU A 50 -14.93 6.08 20.95
N SER A 51 -14.51 7.32 21.20
CA SER A 51 -13.44 7.97 20.42
C SER A 51 -12.59 8.85 21.33
N PHE A 52 -11.26 8.76 21.22
CA PHE A 52 -10.32 9.58 22.00
C PHE A 52 -9.49 10.49 21.12
N ASN A 53 -9.42 11.76 21.52
CA ASN A 53 -8.54 12.74 20.89
C ASN A 53 -7.14 12.66 21.50
N PHE A 54 -6.12 12.44 20.67
CA PHE A 54 -4.72 12.53 21.07
C PHE A 54 -4.28 13.96 21.44
N GLY A 55 -4.99 14.96 20.93
CA GLY A 55 -4.59 16.36 20.95
C GLY A 55 -3.86 16.75 19.66
N GLN A 56 -2.96 17.72 19.78
CA GLN A 56 -2.05 18.15 18.72
C GLN A 56 -0.64 17.61 18.98
N GLY A 57 0.16 17.42 17.94
CA GLY A 57 1.55 17.00 18.07
C GLY A 57 2.05 16.26 16.84
N SER A 58 3.28 15.77 16.94
CA SER A 58 3.90 14.91 15.93
C SER A 58 3.31 13.50 15.96
N LEU A 59 3.73 12.65 15.01
CA LEU A 59 3.39 11.22 15.06
C LEU A 59 3.88 10.55 16.36
N ALA A 60 5.03 10.96 16.90
CA ALA A 60 5.56 10.44 18.16
C ALA A 60 4.69 10.79 19.38
N ASP A 61 3.94 11.89 19.31
CA ASP A 61 3.00 12.33 20.36
C ASP A 61 1.61 11.68 20.21
N THR A 62 1.35 11.07 19.05
CA THR A 62 0.02 10.61 18.60
C THR A 62 0.06 9.13 18.19
N TYR A 63 -0.04 8.81 16.89
CA TYR A 63 -0.20 7.45 16.36
C TYR A 63 1.02 6.53 16.54
N LEU A 64 2.19 7.06 16.91
CA LEU A 64 3.38 6.27 17.28
C LEU A 64 3.63 6.25 18.80
N ASN A 65 2.77 6.89 19.60
CA ASN A 65 2.88 6.91 21.05
C ASN A 65 2.33 5.61 21.67
N GLN A 66 3.21 4.62 21.84
CA GLN A 66 2.87 3.29 22.33
C GLN A 66 2.24 3.32 23.73
N GLU A 67 2.83 4.07 24.67
CA GLU A 67 2.32 4.14 26.04
C GLU A 67 0.90 4.72 26.07
N LYS A 68 0.68 5.83 25.37
CA LYS A 68 -0.61 6.52 25.34
C LYS A 68 -1.70 5.68 24.69
N ILE A 69 -1.40 4.97 23.60
CA ILE A 69 -2.36 4.07 22.95
C ILE A 69 -2.80 2.95 23.93
N ILE A 70 -1.85 2.37 24.65
CA ILE A 70 -2.14 1.33 25.65
C ILE A 70 -2.95 1.90 26.82
N GLU A 71 -2.60 3.09 27.32
CA GLU A 71 -3.36 3.78 28.37
C GLU A 71 -4.81 4.00 27.95
N LEU A 72 -5.05 4.49 26.73
CA LEU A 72 -6.38 4.71 26.20
C LEU A 72 -7.16 3.41 25.98
N ALA A 73 -6.49 2.32 25.57
CA ALA A 73 -7.11 1.00 25.46
C ALA A 73 -7.58 0.49 26.83
N LEU A 74 -6.75 0.63 27.87
CA LEU A 74 -7.11 0.24 29.22
C LEU A 74 -8.25 1.12 29.78
N LYS A 75 -8.16 2.44 29.59
CA LYS A 75 -9.17 3.40 30.05
C LYS A 75 -10.56 3.14 29.44
N SER A 76 -10.60 2.72 28.19
CA SER A 76 -11.84 2.39 27.46
C SER A 76 -12.35 0.97 27.71
N ASN A 77 -11.63 0.17 28.52
CA ASN A 77 -11.89 -1.25 28.71
C ASN A 77 -11.89 -2.05 27.40
N ALA A 78 -11.07 -1.66 26.42
CA ALA A 78 -10.81 -2.49 25.27
C ALA A 78 -10.06 -3.74 25.72
N CYS A 79 -10.38 -4.90 25.13
CA CYS A 79 -9.68 -6.15 25.40
C CYS A 79 -8.62 -6.48 24.33
N ALA A 80 -8.66 -5.77 23.20
CA ALA A 80 -7.73 -5.99 22.10
C ALA A 80 -7.42 -4.67 21.37
N ILE A 81 -6.26 -4.64 20.69
CA ILE A 81 -5.85 -3.57 19.80
C ILE A 81 -5.69 -4.12 18.38
N HIS A 82 -6.39 -3.51 17.42
CA HIS A 82 -6.17 -3.74 16.00
C HIS A 82 -5.29 -2.61 15.44
N PRO A 83 -4.09 -2.91 14.93
CA PRO A 83 -3.17 -1.85 14.49
C PRO A 83 -3.42 -1.38 13.05
N GLY A 84 -4.26 -2.08 12.27
CA GLY A 84 -4.45 -1.79 10.85
C GLY A 84 -3.16 -2.07 10.07
N TYR A 85 -2.75 -1.11 9.24
CA TYR A 85 -1.47 -1.14 8.53
C TYR A 85 -0.73 0.21 8.69
N GLY A 86 0.59 0.21 8.53
CA GLY A 86 1.42 1.38 8.84
C GLY A 86 1.48 1.67 10.36
N PHE A 87 2.04 2.82 10.73
CA PHE A 87 2.27 3.19 12.13
C PHE A 87 2.97 2.08 12.95
N LEU A 88 2.24 1.48 13.89
CA LEU A 88 2.76 0.48 14.83
C LEU A 88 2.40 -0.97 14.45
N SER A 89 1.80 -1.21 13.28
CA SER A 89 1.31 -2.54 12.87
C SER A 89 2.39 -3.61 12.74
N GLU A 90 3.62 -3.21 12.43
CA GLU A 90 4.78 -4.11 12.33
C GLU A 90 5.81 -3.84 13.44
N ASN A 91 5.39 -3.12 14.49
CA ASN A 91 6.26 -2.78 15.61
C ASN A 91 6.22 -3.87 16.67
N ALA A 92 7.23 -4.75 16.65
CA ALA A 92 7.34 -5.87 17.58
C ALA A 92 7.36 -5.42 19.07
N LEU A 93 8.01 -4.29 19.38
CA LEU A 93 8.04 -3.73 20.73
C LEU A 93 6.64 -3.30 21.19
N PHE A 94 5.84 -2.72 20.30
CA PHE A 94 4.45 -2.38 20.59
C PHE A 94 3.62 -3.63 20.85
N CYS A 95 3.72 -4.67 20.01
CA CYS A 95 3.07 -5.97 20.24
C CYS A 95 3.42 -6.53 21.63
N LYS A 96 4.70 -6.49 22.02
CA LYS A 96 5.16 -6.88 23.36
C LYS A 96 4.51 -6.07 24.47
N LYS A 97 4.51 -4.74 24.38
CA LYS A 97 3.92 -3.84 25.40
C LYS A 97 2.41 -4.05 25.53
N VAL A 98 1.70 -4.24 24.41
CA VAL A 98 0.25 -4.54 24.40
C VAL A 98 -0.03 -5.84 25.17
N LYS A 99 0.72 -6.91 24.88
CA LYS A 99 0.58 -8.19 25.60
C LYS A 99 0.92 -8.06 27.08
N ALA A 100 1.97 -7.32 27.43
CA ALA A 100 2.38 -7.06 28.81
C ALA A 100 1.32 -6.28 29.60
N ALA A 101 0.53 -5.43 28.94
CA ALA A 101 -0.61 -4.74 29.52
C ALA A 101 -1.88 -5.61 29.66
N GLY A 102 -1.81 -6.91 29.31
CA GLY A 102 -2.95 -7.84 29.40
C GLY A 102 -3.94 -7.75 28.23
N LEU A 103 -3.61 -6.98 27.18
CA LEU A 103 -4.42 -6.80 25.99
C LEU A 103 -4.04 -7.81 24.90
N ILE A 104 -4.99 -8.11 24.01
CA ILE A 104 -4.72 -8.91 22.80
C ILE A 104 -4.21 -7.99 21.69
N PHE A 105 -3.07 -8.32 21.11
CA PHE A 105 -2.63 -7.68 19.86
C PHE A 105 -3.21 -8.49 18.68
N ILE A 106 -4.02 -7.85 17.82
CA ILE A 106 -4.61 -8.51 16.65
C ILE A 106 -3.61 -8.45 15.48
N GLY A 107 -2.79 -9.48 15.38
CA GLY A 107 -1.75 -9.63 14.36
C GLY A 107 -0.75 -10.73 14.72
N PRO A 108 0.40 -10.81 14.04
CA PRO A 108 1.38 -11.86 14.26
C PRO A 108 2.11 -11.76 15.60
N SER A 109 2.93 -12.77 15.88
CA SER A 109 3.77 -12.84 17.08
C SER A 109 4.88 -11.79 17.06
N GLU A 110 5.43 -11.47 18.24
CA GLU A 110 6.58 -10.52 18.34
C GLU A 110 7.78 -11.07 17.57
N GLU A 111 7.98 -12.38 17.69
CA GLU A 111 9.06 -13.16 17.09
C GLU A 111 8.99 -13.12 15.55
N SER A 112 7.80 -13.36 14.98
CA SER A 112 7.61 -13.29 13.52
C SER A 112 7.84 -11.87 12.99
N MET A 113 7.38 -10.83 13.70
CA MET A 113 7.63 -9.43 13.32
C MET A 113 9.13 -9.08 13.38
N GLN A 114 9.85 -9.50 14.42
CA GLN A 114 11.30 -9.24 14.54
C GLN A 114 12.09 -9.95 13.45
N LEU A 115 11.75 -11.20 13.17
CA LEU A 115 12.40 -11.99 12.14
C LEU A 115 12.20 -11.39 10.75
N MET A 116 10.95 -11.07 10.40
CA MET A 116 10.60 -10.57 9.07
C MET A 116 10.88 -9.08 8.86
N GLY A 117 10.87 -8.28 9.93
CA GLY A 117 11.27 -6.86 9.86
C GLY A 117 12.77 -6.67 9.59
N SER A 118 13.61 -7.69 9.79
CA SER A 118 15.03 -7.66 9.46
C SER A 118 15.29 -8.22 8.07
N LYS A 119 15.73 -7.39 7.13
CA LYS A 119 16.09 -7.80 5.75
C LYS A 119 17.18 -8.87 5.71
N LYS A 120 18.12 -8.84 6.65
CA LYS A 120 19.20 -9.83 6.75
C LYS A 120 18.67 -11.16 7.30
N ASN A 121 17.99 -11.12 8.44
CA ASN A 121 17.54 -12.34 9.11
C ASN A 121 16.45 -13.05 8.32
N SER A 122 15.53 -12.31 7.69
CA SER A 122 14.51 -12.86 6.78
C SER A 122 15.15 -13.59 5.60
N LYS A 123 16.08 -12.96 4.87
CA LYS A 123 16.79 -13.59 3.74
C LYS A 123 17.56 -14.85 4.15
N GLN A 124 18.29 -14.80 5.28
CA GLN A 124 19.00 -15.97 5.81
C GLN A 124 18.01 -17.10 6.12
N LYS A 125 16.89 -16.78 6.79
CA LYS A 125 15.86 -17.77 7.07
C LYS A 125 15.26 -18.36 5.79
N MET A 126 15.03 -17.55 4.75
CA MET A 126 14.49 -18.02 3.48
C MET A 126 15.45 -19.01 2.81
N GLN A 127 16.75 -18.72 2.80
CA GLN A 127 17.77 -19.62 2.28
C GLN A 127 17.81 -20.95 3.06
N GLU A 128 17.73 -20.91 4.39
CA GLU A 128 17.70 -22.11 5.24
C GLU A 128 16.52 -23.05 4.92
N ILE A 129 15.36 -22.48 4.60
CA ILE A 129 14.13 -23.25 4.30
C ILE A 129 13.91 -23.52 2.81
N GLY A 130 14.91 -23.22 1.97
CA GLY A 130 14.89 -23.49 0.53
C GLY A 130 13.97 -22.57 -0.28
N VAL A 131 13.58 -21.42 0.24
CA VAL A 131 12.80 -20.41 -0.50
C VAL A 131 13.76 -19.62 -1.40
N PRO A 132 13.45 -19.49 -2.71
CA PRO A 132 14.28 -18.70 -3.62
C PRO A 132 14.42 -17.26 -3.13
N VAL A 133 15.66 -16.77 -3.07
CA VAL A 133 15.98 -15.35 -2.83
C VAL A 133 16.76 -14.82 -4.02
N VAL A 134 16.75 -13.49 -4.22
CA VAL A 134 17.50 -12.87 -5.31
C VAL A 134 18.97 -13.29 -5.22
N PRO A 135 19.54 -13.92 -6.26
CA PRO A 135 20.93 -14.35 -6.25
C PRO A 135 21.84 -13.15 -5.98
N GLY A 136 22.76 -13.30 -5.03
CA GLY A 136 23.63 -12.20 -4.66
C GLY A 136 24.77 -12.59 -3.74
N TYR A 137 25.75 -11.70 -3.66
CA TYR A 137 26.87 -11.74 -2.74
C TYR A 137 26.68 -10.67 -1.65
N HIS A 138 26.62 -11.13 -0.40
CA HIS A 138 26.47 -10.29 0.80
C HIS A 138 27.59 -10.53 1.83
N GLY A 139 28.73 -11.05 1.39
CA GLY A 139 29.84 -11.41 2.27
C GLY A 139 30.76 -10.22 2.63
N GLU A 140 31.72 -10.50 3.52
CA GLU A 140 32.62 -9.49 4.10
C GLU A 140 33.82 -9.14 3.20
N ILE A 141 34.08 -9.91 2.15
CA ILE A 141 35.20 -9.69 1.22
C ILE A 141 34.78 -8.58 0.25
N GLN A 142 35.54 -7.48 0.21
CA GLN A 142 35.15 -6.23 -0.44
C GLN A 142 36.15 -5.76 -1.50
N GLU A 143 37.17 -6.57 -1.77
CA GLU A 143 38.15 -6.39 -2.83
C GLU A 143 37.47 -6.40 -4.22
N ALA A 144 37.83 -5.45 -5.08
CA ALA A 144 37.16 -5.25 -6.37
C ALA A 144 37.20 -6.50 -7.26
N ASP A 145 38.35 -7.18 -7.34
CA ASP A 145 38.51 -8.41 -8.13
C ASP A 145 37.63 -9.55 -7.63
N TYR A 146 37.45 -9.64 -6.31
CA TYR A 146 36.59 -10.65 -5.71
C TYR A 146 35.11 -10.34 -5.99
N LEU A 147 34.68 -9.09 -5.80
CA LEU A 147 33.32 -8.67 -6.10
C LEU A 147 32.99 -8.84 -7.59
N LEU A 148 33.95 -8.59 -8.48
CA LEU A 148 33.82 -8.84 -9.91
C LEU A 148 33.65 -10.34 -10.19
N LYS A 149 34.40 -11.21 -9.52
CA LYS A 149 34.25 -12.66 -9.66
C LYS A 149 32.86 -13.13 -9.23
N GLU A 150 32.33 -12.60 -8.13
CA GLU A 150 30.97 -12.90 -7.69
C GLU A 150 29.91 -12.34 -8.65
N ALA A 151 30.11 -11.14 -9.20
CA ALA A 151 29.24 -10.59 -10.24
C ALA A 151 29.19 -11.48 -11.50
N LYS A 152 30.34 -12.02 -11.94
CA LYS A 152 30.39 -12.98 -13.05
C LYS A 152 29.63 -14.28 -12.75
N LYS A 153 29.72 -14.77 -11.51
CA LYS A 153 29.00 -15.96 -11.06
C LYS A 153 27.49 -15.75 -11.02
N ILE A 154 27.03 -14.56 -10.60
CA ILE A 154 25.61 -14.16 -10.61
C ILE A 154 25.12 -13.95 -12.05
N GLY A 155 25.97 -13.41 -12.92
CA GLY A 155 25.68 -13.11 -14.32
C GLY A 155 25.03 -11.73 -14.48
N PHE A 156 25.55 -10.94 -15.42
CA PHE A 156 25.06 -9.60 -15.73
C PHE A 156 23.65 -9.62 -16.39
N PRO A 157 22.84 -8.55 -16.27
CA PRO A 157 23.10 -7.35 -15.47
C PRO A 157 23.05 -7.64 -13.97
N VAL A 158 23.86 -6.92 -13.20
CA VAL A 158 23.90 -6.97 -11.72
C VAL A 158 23.64 -5.60 -11.14
N LEU A 159 23.15 -5.59 -9.90
CA LEU A 159 22.94 -4.40 -9.09
C LEU A 159 24.02 -4.35 -8.00
N ILE A 160 24.85 -3.32 -8.04
CA ILE A 160 25.73 -2.96 -6.93
C ILE A 160 24.92 -2.08 -5.98
N LYS A 161 24.89 -2.43 -4.70
CA LYS A 161 24.12 -1.70 -3.68
C LYS A 161 24.90 -1.55 -2.38
N ALA A 162 24.90 -0.36 -1.79
CA ALA A 162 25.45 -0.13 -0.47
C ALA A 162 24.71 -0.94 0.62
N SER A 163 25.46 -1.57 1.52
CA SER A 163 24.90 -2.38 2.62
C SER A 163 24.09 -1.53 3.61
N ALA A 164 24.62 -0.38 4.03
CA ALA A 164 23.94 0.57 4.91
C ALA A 164 22.97 1.53 4.19
N GLY A 165 22.77 1.37 2.87
CA GLY A 165 22.07 2.35 2.03
C GLY A 165 20.55 2.23 1.98
N GLY A 166 19.87 3.37 1.86
CA GLY A 166 18.42 3.50 1.60
C GLY A 166 18.10 4.64 0.63
N GLY A 167 16.94 4.58 -0.02
CA GLY A 167 16.46 5.65 -0.91
C GLY A 167 17.20 5.77 -2.25
N GLY A 168 17.74 4.67 -2.79
CA GLY A 168 18.38 4.66 -4.12
C GLY A 168 19.83 5.16 -4.16
N LYS A 169 20.34 5.73 -3.05
CA LYS A 169 21.72 6.22 -2.97
C LYS A 169 22.73 5.07 -2.85
N GLY A 170 23.80 5.14 -3.62
CA GLY A 170 24.84 4.11 -3.67
C GLY A 170 24.38 2.83 -4.38
N MET A 171 23.44 2.94 -5.33
CA MET A 171 22.99 1.85 -6.19
C MET A 171 23.44 2.07 -7.64
N ARG A 172 23.96 1.03 -8.29
CA ARG A 172 24.34 1.06 -9.71
C ARG A 172 23.93 -0.23 -10.39
N VAL A 173 23.19 -0.11 -11.49
CA VAL A 173 22.97 -1.22 -12.42
C VAL A 173 24.20 -1.30 -13.33
N VAL A 174 24.77 -2.50 -13.45
CA VAL A 174 25.92 -2.79 -14.29
C VAL A 174 25.48 -3.80 -15.31
N HIS A 175 25.53 -3.44 -16.59
CA HIS A 175 24.99 -4.30 -17.66
C HIS A 175 26.02 -5.29 -18.21
N GLN A 176 27.31 -4.97 -18.06
CA GLN A 176 28.40 -5.77 -18.58
C GLN A 176 29.66 -5.64 -17.72
N GLU A 177 30.55 -6.62 -17.86
CA GLU A 177 31.76 -6.74 -17.05
C GLU A 177 32.67 -5.51 -17.11
N SER A 178 32.81 -4.90 -18.29
CA SER A 178 33.68 -3.74 -18.52
C SER A 178 33.30 -2.51 -17.70
N GLU A 179 32.03 -2.40 -17.27
CA GLU A 179 31.51 -1.26 -16.51
C GLU A 179 31.65 -1.45 -14.99
N PHE A 180 31.99 -2.65 -14.54
CA PHE A 180 31.86 -3.05 -13.14
C PHE A 180 32.78 -2.24 -12.21
N ASN A 181 34.07 -2.15 -12.53
CA ASN A 181 35.05 -1.52 -11.65
C ASN A 181 34.78 -0.02 -11.46
N GLU A 182 34.40 0.67 -12.53
CA GLU A 182 34.04 2.10 -12.46
C GLU A 182 32.76 2.30 -11.65
N SER A 183 31.73 1.48 -11.91
CA SER A 183 30.46 1.52 -11.19
C SER A 183 30.63 1.23 -9.70
N LEU A 184 31.44 0.23 -9.36
CA LEU A 184 31.78 -0.13 -7.98
C LEU A 184 32.49 1.02 -7.26
N ALA A 185 33.50 1.63 -7.88
CA ALA A 185 34.21 2.77 -7.29
C ALA A 185 33.28 3.98 -7.09
N SER A 186 32.39 4.23 -8.04
CA SER A 186 31.36 5.28 -7.95
C SER A 186 30.39 5.02 -6.80
N ALA A 187 29.86 3.79 -6.70
CA ALA A 187 28.94 3.38 -5.64
C ALA A 187 29.59 3.47 -4.24
N LYS A 188 30.84 3.01 -4.08
CA LYS A 188 31.59 3.13 -2.82
C LYS A 188 31.78 4.59 -2.38
N ARG A 189 32.17 5.48 -3.29
CA ARG A 189 32.31 6.91 -2.97
C ARG A 189 30.98 7.53 -2.52
N GLU A 190 29.90 7.22 -3.23
CA GLU A 190 28.57 7.73 -2.88
C GLU A 190 28.11 7.20 -1.52
N ALA A 191 28.28 5.91 -1.26
CA ALA A 191 27.90 5.29 0.01
C ALA A 191 28.73 5.81 1.19
N LYS A 192 30.04 5.99 1.01
CA LYS A 192 30.90 6.63 2.02
C LYS A 192 30.41 8.04 2.35
N ASN A 193 30.12 8.84 1.33
CA ASN A 193 29.69 10.22 1.52
C ASN A 193 28.29 10.34 2.14
N ALA A 194 27.39 9.41 1.82
CA ALA A 194 26.01 9.43 2.30
C ALA A 194 25.83 8.75 3.66
N PHE A 195 26.56 7.67 3.93
CA PHE A 195 26.30 6.74 5.03
C PHE A 195 27.54 6.39 5.86
N GLY A 196 28.74 6.83 5.47
CA GLY A 196 29.99 6.49 6.15
C GLY A 196 30.41 5.03 6.02
N ASP A 197 29.76 4.26 5.13
CA ASP A 197 29.99 2.83 4.91
C ASP A 197 30.30 2.56 3.43
N GLU A 198 31.36 1.80 3.17
CA GLU A 198 31.81 1.40 1.82
C GLU A 198 31.48 -0.06 1.48
N VAL A 199 30.82 -0.81 2.38
CA VAL A 199 30.44 -2.19 2.15
C VAL A 199 29.39 -2.26 1.04
N MET A 200 29.68 -3.05 0.01
CA MET A 200 28.85 -3.27 -1.16
C MET A 200 28.28 -4.68 -1.17
N LEU A 201 27.06 -4.77 -1.67
CA LEU A 201 26.33 -5.99 -1.98
C LEU A 201 26.21 -6.08 -3.51
N ILE A 202 26.31 -7.28 -4.06
CA ILE A 202 26.10 -7.54 -5.49
C ILE A 202 24.88 -8.44 -5.62
N GLU A 203 23.83 -7.99 -6.28
CA GLU A 203 22.61 -8.79 -6.50
C GLU A 203 22.32 -8.91 -7.99
N LYS A 204 21.59 -9.95 -8.39
CA LYS A 204 21.04 -10.02 -9.74
C LYS A 204 20.13 -8.83 -9.98
N TYR A 205 20.32 -8.11 -11.09
CA TYR A 205 19.38 -7.07 -11.49
C TYR A 205 18.29 -7.70 -12.35
N ILE A 206 17.05 -7.53 -11.93
CA ILE A 206 15.86 -7.98 -12.64
C ILE A 206 15.35 -6.79 -13.46
N MET A 207 15.30 -6.94 -14.78
CA MET A 207 15.10 -5.79 -15.68
C MET A 207 13.64 -5.36 -15.75
N GLN A 208 12.71 -6.30 -15.89
CA GLN A 208 11.28 -6.04 -15.95
C GLN A 208 10.57 -6.79 -14.82
N PRO A 209 10.90 -6.44 -13.55
CA PRO A 209 10.38 -7.17 -12.41
C PRO A 209 8.87 -6.93 -12.30
N ARG A 210 8.15 -8.02 -12.04
CA ARG A 210 6.80 -7.96 -11.50
C ARG A 210 6.83 -8.08 -9.99
N HIS A 211 5.98 -7.33 -9.32
CA HIS A 211 5.76 -7.47 -7.89
C HIS A 211 4.53 -8.34 -7.70
N ILE A 212 4.74 -9.59 -7.31
CA ILE A 212 3.65 -10.54 -7.05
C ILE A 212 3.72 -10.95 -5.59
N GLU A 213 2.58 -10.96 -4.92
CA GLU A 213 2.53 -11.22 -3.49
C GLU A 213 1.43 -12.22 -3.14
N VAL A 214 1.61 -13.02 -2.10
CA VAL A 214 0.65 -14.06 -1.69
C VAL A 214 0.03 -13.71 -0.36
N GLN A 215 -1.30 -13.63 -0.32
CA GLN A 215 -2.05 -13.47 0.93
C GLN A 215 -1.96 -14.76 1.73
N VAL A 216 -1.54 -14.66 2.99
CA VAL A 216 -1.52 -15.77 3.93
C VAL A 216 -2.39 -15.49 5.16
N LEU A 217 -2.91 -16.56 5.74
CA LEU A 217 -3.70 -16.55 6.96
C LEU A 217 -3.32 -17.79 7.78
N SER A 218 -3.02 -17.61 9.06
CA SER A 218 -2.59 -18.71 9.94
C SER A 218 -3.20 -18.60 11.33
N ASP A 219 -3.43 -19.72 12.00
CA ASP A 219 -3.95 -19.77 13.37
C ASP A 219 -2.99 -20.40 14.38
N SER A 220 -3.41 -20.43 15.65
CA SER A 220 -2.66 -21.07 16.73
C SER A 220 -2.81 -22.60 16.77
N HIS A 221 -3.50 -23.21 15.80
CA HIS A 221 -3.80 -24.64 15.74
C HIS A 221 -3.02 -25.37 14.63
N GLY A 222 -2.09 -24.67 13.98
CA GLY A 222 -1.21 -25.22 12.96
C GLY A 222 -1.76 -25.13 11.54
N HIS A 223 -2.88 -24.42 11.33
CA HIS A 223 -3.38 -24.15 9.99
C HIS A 223 -2.62 -22.97 9.38
N HIS A 224 -2.14 -23.16 8.16
CA HIS A 224 -1.47 -22.14 7.34
C HIS A 224 -2.09 -22.21 5.95
N LEU A 225 -2.86 -21.19 5.58
CA LEU A 225 -3.63 -21.10 4.35
C LEU A 225 -3.17 -19.91 3.51
N HIS A 226 -3.25 -20.05 2.19
CA HIS A 226 -3.10 -18.94 1.25
C HIS A 226 -4.46 -18.58 0.65
N LEU A 227 -4.66 -17.29 0.37
CA LEU A 227 -5.83 -16.77 -0.34
C LEU A 227 -5.41 -16.22 -1.71
N PHE A 228 -4.56 -17.01 -2.38
CA PHE A 228 -3.96 -16.74 -3.69
C PHE A 228 -3.06 -15.48 -3.72
N GLU A 229 -2.60 -15.13 -4.92
CA GLU A 229 -1.70 -14.03 -5.17
C GLU A 229 -2.39 -12.73 -5.58
N ARG A 230 -1.66 -11.61 -5.50
CA ARG A 230 -1.98 -10.33 -6.12
C ARG A 230 -0.81 -9.87 -6.98
N GLU A 231 -1.14 -9.19 -8.07
CA GLU A 231 -0.22 -8.48 -8.95
C GLU A 231 -0.20 -7.01 -8.56
N CYS A 232 0.94 -6.54 -8.07
CA CYS A 232 1.13 -5.20 -7.52
C CYS A 232 2.23 -4.43 -8.27
N SER A 233 2.43 -4.77 -9.55
CA SER A 233 3.49 -4.20 -10.38
C SER A 233 3.30 -2.73 -10.72
N ILE A 234 2.07 -2.23 -10.82
CA ILE A 234 1.88 -0.82 -11.18
C ILE A 234 2.19 0.06 -9.97
N GLN A 235 3.37 0.67 -10.02
CA GLN A 235 3.96 1.44 -8.94
C GLN A 235 4.46 2.80 -9.42
N ARG A 236 4.49 3.76 -8.50
CA ARG A 236 5.13 5.06 -8.67
C ARG A 236 6.13 5.25 -7.53
N ARG A 237 7.42 5.45 -7.85
CA ARG A 237 8.50 5.58 -6.84
C ARG A 237 8.45 4.47 -5.78
N HIS A 238 8.22 3.22 -6.21
CA HIS A 238 8.06 2.03 -5.37
C HIS A 238 6.81 2.02 -4.46
N GLN A 239 5.85 2.92 -4.68
CA GLN A 239 4.54 2.89 -4.05
C GLN A 239 3.53 2.25 -5.00
N LYS A 240 2.85 1.19 -4.57
CA LYS A 240 1.78 0.53 -5.32
C LYS A 240 0.60 1.50 -5.52
N ILE A 241 0.06 1.56 -6.73
CA ILE A 241 -1.06 2.46 -7.09
C ILE A 241 -2.22 1.74 -7.80
N ILE A 242 -1.97 0.58 -8.41
CA ILE A 242 -2.99 -0.34 -8.94
C ILE A 242 -2.57 -1.77 -8.59
N GLU A 243 -3.51 -2.54 -8.08
CA GLU A 243 -3.33 -3.93 -7.68
C GLU A 243 -4.44 -4.79 -8.27
N GLU A 244 -4.13 -6.02 -8.69
CA GLU A 244 -5.13 -6.92 -9.24
C GLU A 244 -4.95 -8.37 -8.80
N THR A 245 -6.04 -9.15 -8.87
CA THR A 245 -6.00 -10.59 -8.62
C THR A 245 -7.04 -11.32 -9.47
N PRO A 246 -6.72 -12.49 -10.04
CA PRO A 246 -5.39 -13.14 -10.07
C PRO A 246 -4.34 -12.35 -10.89
N SER A 247 -3.06 -12.69 -10.75
CA SER A 247 -2.02 -12.11 -11.61
C SER A 247 -2.18 -12.62 -13.05
N PRO A 248 -2.14 -11.74 -14.07
CA PRO A 248 -2.18 -12.15 -15.47
C PRO A 248 -0.87 -12.83 -15.93
N ALA A 249 0.21 -12.76 -15.14
CA ALA A 249 1.50 -13.35 -15.48
C ALA A 249 1.60 -14.84 -15.11
N LEU A 250 0.79 -15.31 -14.16
CA LEU A 250 0.98 -16.63 -13.58
C LEU A 250 0.13 -17.72 -14.24
N THR A 251 0.80 -18.77 -14.69
CA THR A 251 0.17 -20.07 -14.95
C THR A 251 -0.28 -20.71 -13.64
N GLU A 252 -1.22 -21.67 -13.69
CA GLU A 252 -1.69 -22.39 -12.50
C GLU A 252 -0.55 -23.11 -11.76
N ASN A 253 0.39 -23.71 -12.49
CA ASN A 253 1.55 -24.39 -11.90
C ASN A 253 2.45 -23.40 -11.16
N LYS A 254 2.75 -22.24 -11.76
CA LYS A 254 3.60 -21.23 -11.14
C LYS A 254 2.92 -20.58 -9.93
N ARG A 255 1.62 -20.32 -10.03
CA ARG A 255 0.77 -19.88 -8.92
C ARG A 255 0.87 -20.86 -7.75
N LYS A 256 0.69 -22.15 -8.01
CA LYS A 256 0.82 -23.20 -7.00
C LYS A 256 2.20 -23.21 -6.35
N GLU A 257 3.26 -23.11 -7.15
CA GLU A 257 4.65 -23.07 -6.65
C GLU A 257 4.87 -21.88 -5.70
N MET A 258 4.41 -20.68 -6.08
CA MET A 258 4.53 -19.47 -5.27
C MET A 258 3.69 -19.56 -3.99
N THR A 259 2.46 -20.05 -4.08
CA THR A 259 1.58 -20.20 -2.91
C THR A 259 2.09 -21.27 -1.95
N ASP A 260 2.60 -22.39 -2.45
CA ASP A 260 3.24 -23.43 -1.64
C ASP A 260 4.48 -22.87 -0.92
N SER A 261 5.26 -22.01 -1.59
CA SER A 261 6.40 -21.32 -0.99
C SER A 261 5.97 -20.40 0.16
N ALA A 262 4.90 -19.61 -0.02
CA ALA A 262 4.34 -18.76 1.03
C ALA A 262 3.82 -19.58 2.24
N ILE A 263 3.20 -20.73 1.99
CA ILE A 263 2.79 -21.66 3.05
C ILE A 263 4.00 -22.27 3.77
N ASN A 264 5.06 -22.63 3.04
CA ASN A 264 6.29 -23.14 3.64
C ASN A 264 6.93 -22.10 4.57
N ILE A 265 6.94 -20.82 4.15
CA ILE A 265 7.45 -19.70 4.96
C ILE A 265 6.66 -19.57 6.26
N THR A 266 5.33 -19.48 6.16
CA THR A 266 4.46 -19.28 7.34
C THR A 266 4.53 -20.42 8.34
N LYS A 267 4.62 -21.67 7.86
CA LYS A 267 4.85 -22.86 8.70
C LYS A 267 6.18 -22.79 9.46
N ASN A 268 7.27 -22.47 8.77
CA ASN A 268 8.62 -22.48 9.36
C ASN A 268 8.87 -21.36 10.38
N ILE A 269 7.99 -20.36 10.44
CA ILE A 269 8.08 -19.24 11.39
C ILE A 269 6.93 -19.23 12.39
N ASN A 270 6.07 -20.26 12.37
CA ASN A 270 4.85 -20.34 13.18
C ASN A 270 4.03 -19.04 13.10
N TYR A 271 3.79 -18.58 11.87
CA TYR A 271 3.10 -17.33 11.61
C TYR A 271 1.67 -17.37 12.17
N LEU A 272 1.17 -16.21 12.62
CA LEU A 272 -0.17 -16.06 13.21
C LEU A 272 -0.90 -14.87 12.58
N GLY A 273 -2.19 -15.03 12.32
CA GLY A 273 -3.03 -13.98 11.74
C GLY A 273 -2.84 -13.83 10.24
N ALA A 274 -3.22 -12.66 9.71
CA ALA A 274 -3.03 -12.33 8.31
C ALA A 274 -1.64 -11.75 8.05
N GLY A 275 -1.08 -12.03 6.88
CA GLY A 275 0.16 -11.44 6.39
C GLY A 275 0.28 -11.60 4.89
N THR A 276 1.33 -11.04 4.33
CA THR A 276 1.61 -11.18 2.90
C THR A 276 3.07 -11.48 2.67
N VAL A 277 3.34 -12.48 1.84
CA VAL A 277 4.68 -12.78 1.34
C VAL A 277 4.84 -12.14 -0.03
N GLU A 278 5.79 -11.23 -0.17
CA GLU A 278 6.07 -10.52 -1.42
C GLU A 278 7.22 -11.18 -2.18
N PHE A 279 7.05 -11.28 -3.49
CA PHE A 279 8.02 -11.83 -4.41
C PHE A 279 8.30 -10.86 -5.57
N ILE A 280 9.53 -10.89 -6.06
CA ILE A 280 9.83 -10.40 -7.41
C ILE A 280 9.71 -11.57 -8.36
N PHE A 281 8.94 -11.40 -9.44
CA PHE A 281 8.83 -12.35 -10.54
C PHE A 281 9.53 -11.78 -11.78
N ASP A 282 10.42 -12.54 -12.39
CA ASP A 282 11.24 -12.10 -13.53
C ASP A 282 10.66 -12.55 -14.88
N GLU A 283 11.29 -12.10 -15.98
CA GLU A 283 10.90 -12.43 -17.35
C GLU A 283 11.12 -13.90 -17.75
N ASN A 284 11.76 -14.71 -16.90
CA ASN A 284 12.10 -16.11 -17.16
C ASN A 284 11.30 -17.09 -16.28
N ASP A 285 10.14 -16.65 -15.76
CA ASP A 285 9.26 -17.39 -14.87
C ASP A 285 9.91 -17.80 -13.52
N ASN A 286 10.97 -17.10 -13.09
CA ASN A 286 11.53 -17.26 -11.74
C ASN A 286 10.88 -16.27 -10.79
N PHE A 287 10.69 -16.70 -9.54
CA PHE A 287 10.32 -15.79 -8.45
C PHE A 287 11.36 -15.83 -7.34
N TYR A 288 11.47 -14.72 -6.63
CA TYR A 288 12.42 -14.52 -5.54
C TYR A 288 11.72 -13.80 -4.38
N PHE A 289 11.86 -14.32 -3.17
CA PHE A 289 11.37 -13.66 -1.97
C PHE A 289 11.97 -12.26 -1.85
N LEU A 290 11.09 -11.28 -1.65
CA LEU A 290 11.43 -9.89 -1.46
C LEU A 290 11.36 -9.52 0.01
N GLU A 291 10.17 -9.63 0.59
CA GLU A 291 9.89 -9.36 2.00
C GLU A 291 8.59 -10.04 2.44
N MET A 292 8.28 -9.93 3.73
CA MET A 292 6.99 -10.34 4.26
C MET A 292 6.39 -9.18 5.07
N ASN A 293 5.22 -8.70 4.66
CA ASN A 293 4.47 -7.73 5.43
C ASN A 293 3.71 -8.47 6.54
N THR A 294 4.06 -8.18 7.78
CA THR A 294 3.56 -8.89 8.97
C THR A 294 2.27 -8.25 9.51
N ARG A 295 1.35 -7.97 8.59
CA ARG A 295 0.11 -7.20 8.82
C ARG A 295 -0.85 -7.37 7.65
N LEU A 296 -2.06 -6.82 7.80
CA LEU A 296 -2.96 -6.58 6.67
C LEU A 296 -2.33 -5.56 5.70
N GLN A 297 -2.70 -5.63 4.44
CA GLN A 297 -2.27 -4.68 3.40
C GLN A 297 -3.43 -3.84 2.88
N VAL A 298 -3.09 -2.76 2.19
CA VAL A 298 -4.04 -1.78 1.65
C VAL A 298 -4.95 -2.48 0.63
N GLU A 299 -4.33 -3.28 -0.22
CA GLU A 299 -4.86 -4.06 -1.33
C GLU A 299 -5.53 -5.39 -0.94
N HIS A 300 -5.77 -5.65 0.35
CA HIS A 300 -6.55 -6.82 0.76
C HIS A 300 -7.96 -6.92 0.12
N PRO A 301 -8.68 -5.83 -0.23
CA PRO A 301 -10.04 -5.92 -0.77
C PRO A 301 -10.13 -6.75 -2.05
N VAL A 302 -9.15 -6.66 -2.96
CA VAL A 302 -9.20 -7.44 -4.21
C VAL A 302 -9.21 -8.93 -3.93
N THR A 303 -8.44 -9.39 -2.93
CA THR A 303 -8.49 -10.78 -2.46
C THR A 303 -9.85 -11.12 -1.88
N GLU A 304 -10.40 -10.29 -0.98
CA GLU A 304 -11.72 -10.54 -0.39
C GLU A 304 -12.83 -10.66 -1.45
N MET A 305 -12.77 -9.84 -2.50
CA MET A 305 -13.78 -9.83 -3.57
C MET A 305 -13.77 -11.11 -4.42
N VAL A 306 -12.60 -11.70 -4.68
CA VAL A 306 -12.50 -12.92 -5.50
C VAL A 306 -12.63 -14.22 -4.69
N VAL A 307 -12.36 -14.19 -3.38
CA VAL A 307 -12.44 -15.39 -2.51
C VAL A 307 -13.67 -15.42 -1.59
N GLY A 308 -14.32 -14.27 -1.35
CA GLY A 308 -15.47 -14.15 -0.46
C GLY A 308 -15.17 -14.29 1.04
N ILE A 309 -13.92 -14.06 1.47
CA ILE A 309 -13.49 -14.17 2.87
C ILE A 309 -13.15 -12.77 3.41
N ASP A 310 -13.79 -12.37 4.50
CA ASP A 310 -13.43 -11.16 5.27
C ASP A 310 -12.16 -11.40 6.10
N LEU A 311 -11.04 -10.84 5.67
CA LEU A 311 -9.73 -10.99 6.29
C LEU A 311 -9.65 -10.33 7.67
N VAL A 312 -10.30 -9.18 7.89
CA VAL A 312 -10.35 -8.54 9.21
C VAL A 312 -11.10 -9.43 10.19
N LYS A 313 -12.20 -10.04 9.75
CA LYS A 313 -12.97 -10.99 10.57
C LYS A 313 -12.10 -12.19 10.95
N GLN A 314 -11.36 -12.76 9.99
CA GLN A 314 -10.43 -13.85 10.27
C GLN A 314 -9.32 -13.44 11.23
N GLN A 315 -8.74 -12.25 11.10
CA GLN A 315 -7.74 -11.74 12.04
C GLN A 315 -8.28 -11.68 13.47
N ILE A 316 -9.52 -11.20 13.65
CA ILE A 316 -10.17 -11.14 14.97
C ILE A 316 -10.38 -12.55 15.51
N LEU A 317 -10.98 -13.47 14.74
CA LEU A 317 -11.23 -14.85 15.16
C LEU A 317 -9.94 -15.58 15.57
N VAL A 318 -8.88 -15.46 14.76
CA VAL A 318 -7.56 -16.01 15.09
C VAL A 318 -7.00 -15.39 16.37
N ALA A 319 -7.14 -14.08 16.57
CA ALA A 319 -6.68 -13.41 17.79
C ALA A 319 -7.48 -13.83 19.04
N GLN A 320 -8.71 -14.32 18.87
CA GLN A 320 -9.49 -14.98 19.93
C GLN A 320 -9.01 -16.40 20.24
N GLY A 321 -8.09 -16.96 19.44
CA GLY A 321 -7.59 -18.31 19.56
C GLY A 321 -8.49 -19.36 18.90
N GLU A 322 -9.40 -18.94 18.02
CA GLU A 322 -10.21 -19.86 17.22
C GLU A 322 -9.37 -20.53 16.12
N ALA A 323 -9.75 -21.73 15.73
CA ALA A 323 -9.20 -22.39 14.56
C ALA A 323 -9.85 -21.83 13.28
N LEU A 324 -9.08 -21.76 12.20
CA LEU A 324 -9.61 -21.48 10.87
C LEU A 324 -10.61 -22.58 10.50
N SER A 325 -11.83 -22.17 10.15
CA SER A 325 -12.90 -23.10 9.81
C SER A 325 -12.80 -23.66 8.39
N LEU A 326 -11.85 -23.17 7.59
CA LEU A 326 -11.67 -23.51 6.18
C LEU A 326 -10.39 -24.32 5.99
N SER A 327 -10.44 -25.31 5.09
CA SER A 327 -9.24 -25.95 4.54
C SER A 327 -8.79 -25.26 3.26
N GLN A 328 -7.55 -25.52 2.81
CA GLN A 328 -7.01 -24.90 1.60
C GLN A 328 -7.83 -25.23 0.36
N GLU A 329 -8.38 -26.43 0.28
CA GLU A 329 -9.18 -26.93 -0.86
C GLU A 329 -10.57 -26.27 -0.96
N GLN A 330 -11.05 -25.67 0.14
CA GLN A 330 -12.32 -24.95 0.18
C GLN A 330 -12.18 -23.50 -0.30
N ILE A 331 -10.96 -22.95 -0.30
CA ILE A 331 -10.69 -21.59 -0.77
C ILE A 331 -10.64 -21.60 -2.29
N LYS A 332 -11.59 -20.92 -2.91
CA LYS A 332 -11.69 -20.79 -4.37
C LYS A 332 -11.58 -19.33 -4.75
N GLN A 333 -11.03 -19.08 -5.93
CA GLN A 333 -10.96 -17.76 -6.54
C GLN A 333 -11.92 -17.73 -7.72
N THR A 334 -12.80 -16.72 -7.77
CA THR A 334 -13.76 -16.52 -8.85
C THR A 334 -13.71 -15.10 -9.39
N GLY A 335 -13.67 -14.98 -10.72
CA GLY A 335 -13.57 -13.70 -11.42
C GLY A 335 -12.21 -13.03 -11.24
N HIS A 336 -12.21 -11.72 -11.43
CA HIS A 336 -11.02 -10.86 -11.37
C HIS A 336 -11.37 -9.58 -10.63
N ALA A 337 -10.48 -9.11 -9.77
CA ALA A 337 -10.66 -7.85 -9.07
C ALA A 337 -9.45 -6.92 -9.28
N ILE A 338 -9.73 -5.63 -9.42
CA ILE A 338 -8.74 -4.57 -9.56
C ILE A 338 -9.04 -3.47 -8.54
N GLU A 339 -8.02 -3.06 -7.81
CA GLU A 339 -8.06 -1.90 -6.93
C GLU A 339 -7.18 -0.78 -7.47
N VAL A 340 -7.66 0.45 -7.33
CA VAL A 340 -6.88 1.66 -7.60
C VAL A 340 -6.87 2.57 -6.37
N ARG A 341 -5.71 3.16 -6.10
CA ARG A 341 -5.53 4.10 -4.98
C ARG A 341 -5.68 5.54 -5.45
N ILE A 342 -6.71 6.21 -4.94
CA ILE A 342 -7.00 7.61 -5.26
C ILE A 342 -6.26 8.51 -4.28
N TYR A 343 -5.28 9.25 -4.80
CA TYR A 343 -4.41 10.16 -4.07
C TYR A 343 -4.77 11.62 -4.35
N ALA A 344 -4.66 12.45 -3.31
CA ALA A 344 -4.61 13.90 -3.42
C ALA A 344 -3.23 14.36 -3.90
N GLU A 345 -2.91 14.02 -5.14
CA GLU A 345 -1.68 14.39 -5.83
C GLU A 345 -2.04 14.86 -7.26
N ASP A 346 -1.19 15.70 -7.83
CA ASP A 346 -1.27 16.16 -9.22
C ASP A 346 -0.20 15.46 -10.09
N PRO A 347 -0.54 14.34 -10.78
CA PRO A 347 0.41 13.61 -11.63
C PRO A 347 0.99 14.45 -12.76
N ASP A 348 0.24 15.44 -13.24
CA ASP A 348 0.62 16.28 -14.37
C ASP A 348 1.53 17.44 -13.92
N ASN A 349 1.62 17.66 -12.61
CA ASN A 349 2.58 18.56 -11.97
C ASN A 349 3.51 17.80 -10.99
N SER A 350 4.28 16.85 -11.53
CA SER A 350 5.31 16.09 -10.78
C SER A 350 4.81 15.32 -9.54
N PHE A 351 3.52 14.98 -9.49
CA PHE A 351 2.86 14.37 -8.34
C PHE A 351 2.95 15.21 -7.07
N MET A 352 2.87 16.54 -7.23
CA MET A 352 2.82 17.43 -6.07
C MET A 352 1.56 17.12 -5.23
N PRO A 353 1.67 17.07 -3.90
CA PRO A 353 0.52 16.91 -3.03
C PRO A 353 -0.50 18.03 -3.26
N SER A 354 -1.78 17.67 -3.35
CA SER A 354 -2.90 18.60 -3.45
C SER A 354 -3.57 18.70 -2.08
N THR A 355 -3.61 19.91 -1.52
CA THR A 355 -4.25 20.17 -0.22
C THR A 355 -5.32 21.23 -0.38
N ASP A 356 -6.56 20.84 -0.17
CA ASP A 356 -7.68 21.77 -0.04
C ASP A 356 -8.87 21.07 0.60
N ARG A 357 -9.99 21.79 0.73
CA ARG A 357 -11.27 21.23 1.12
C ARG A 357 -11.86 20.43 -0.03
N ILE A 358 -12.25 19.20 0.26
CA ILE A 358 -13.09 18.40 -0.62
C ILE A 358 -14.48 19.04 -0.63
N LEU A 359 -14.93 19.49 -1.80
CA LEU A 359 -16.27 20.05 -1.99
C LEU A 359 -17.32 18.96 -2.17
N TYR A 360 -16.96 17.89 -2.88
CA TYR A 360 -17.85 16.78 -3.18
C TYR A 360 -17.05 15.51 -3.50
N ILE A 361 -17.49 14.38 -2.96
CA ILE A 361 -17.04 13.04 -3.32
C ILE A 361 -18.20 12.33 -4.01
N GLY A 362 -17.95 11.83 -5.22
CA GLY A 362 -18.91 10.96 -5.91
C GLY A 362 -19.19 9.67 -5.15
N GLN A 363 -20.13 8.89 -5.68
CA GLN A 363 -20.49 7.59 -5.12
C GLN A 363 -20.30 6.52 -6.18
N THR A 364 -20.08 5.28 -5.73
CA THR A 364 -20.03 4.15 -6.65
C THR A 364 -21.39 3.95 -7.32
N ALA A 365 -21.39 3.64 -8.60
CA ALA A 365 -22.61 3.42 -9.38
C ALA A 365 -23.18 2.01 -9.16
N LYS A 366 -22.32 1.03 -8.83
CA LYS A 366 -22.72 -0.36 -8.60
C LYS A 366 -22.47 -0.81 -7.16
N GLU A 367 -23.35 -1.67 -6.66
CA GLU A 367 -23.24 -2.27 -5.32
C GLU A 367 -22.03 -3.22 -5.20
N GLN A 368 -21.60 -3.84 -6.30
CA GLN A 368 -20.43 -4.73 -6.34
C GLN A 368 -19.10 -3.97 -6.26
N SER A 369 -19.11 -2.68 -6.55
CA SER A 369 -17.94 -1.80 -6.45
C SER A 369 -17.75 -1.37 -5.00
N ARG A 370 -16.52 -1.42 -4.52
CA ARG A 370 -16.18 -1.09 -3.14
C ARG A 370 -15.34 0.18 -3.09
N LEU A 371 -15.84 1.18 -2.36
CA LEU A 371 -15.10 2.40 -2.06
C LEU A 371 -14.78 2.47 -0.57
N ASP A 372 -13.51 2.23 -0.21
CA ASP A 372 -12.99 2.48 1.13
C ASP A 372 -12.42 3.91 1.18
N CYS A 373 -13.20 4.87 1.67
CA CYS A 373 -12.82 6.29 1.71
C CYS A 373 -12.64 6.82 3.14
N GLY A 374 -11.51 7.47 3.38
CA GLY A 374 -11.16 8.07 4.68
C GLY A 374 -11.70 9.48 4.90
N TYR A 375 -12.45 10.03 3.94
CA TYR A 375 -12.90 11.42 3.88
C TYR A 375 -14.39 11.51 3.50
N LYS A 376 -14.98 12.68 3.69
CA LYS A 376 -16.32 13.05 3.22
C LYS A 376 -16.35 14.49 2.75
N ASP A 377 -17.45 14.89 2.12
CA ASP A 377 -17.71 16.27 1.71
C ASP A 377 -17.43 17.26 2.85
N GLY A 378 -16.77 18.35 2.49
CA GLY A 378 -16.35 19.40 3.39
C GLY A 378 -15.10 19.10 4.21
N ASN A 379 -14.51 17.90 4.17
CA ASN A 379 -13.25 17.65 4.87
C ASN A 379 -12.06 18.36 4.23
N MET A 380 -11.08 18.75 5.05
CA MET A 380 -9.82 19.34 4.62
C MET A 380 -8.77 18.24 4.45
N VAL A 381 -8.08 18.23 3.31
CA VAL A 381 -6.90 17.39 3.08
C VAL A 381 -5.65 18.18 3.48
N SER A 382 -4.84 17.64 4.39
CA SER A 382 -3.59 18.26 4.85
C SER A 382 -2.37 17.43 4.43
N THR A 383 -1.18 18.02 4.59
CA THR A 383 0.11 17.34 4.39
C THR A 383 0.60 16.58 5.62
N ASP A 384 -0.21 16.45 6.68
CA ASP A 384 0.22 15.81 7.93
C ASP A 384 0.34 14.27 7.79
N PHE A 385 -0.29 13.69 6.77
CA PHE A 385 -0.37 12.25 6.53
C PHE A 385 -0.21 11.90 5.05
N ASP A 386 -0.23 10.60 4.74
CA ASP A 386 -0.32 10.08 3.36
C ASP A 386 -1.47 10.76 2.59
N PRO A 387 -1.24 11.23 1.34
CA PRO A 387 -2.27 11.84 0.50
C PRO A 387 -3.38 10.87 0.02
N MET A 388 -3.37 9.59 0.39
CA MET A 388 -4.43 8.65 -0.01
C MET A 388 -5.80 9.08 0.53
N LEU A 389 -6.75 9.29 -0.38
CA LEU A 389 -8.13 9.67 -0.07
C LEU A 389 -9.05 8.45 0.05
N ALA A 390 -8.92 7.55 -0.92
CA ALA A 390 -9.79 6.39 -1.04
C ALA A 390 -9.11 5.27 -1.83
N LYS A 391 -9.68 4.08 -1.71
CA LYS A 391 -9.40 2.93 -2.57
C LYS A 391 -10.70 2.55 -3.25
N LEU A 392 -10.61 2.33 -4.56
CA LEU A 392 -11.72 1.82 -5.34
C LEU A 392 -11.36 0.42 -5.83
N SER A 393 -12.10 -0.58 -5.38
CA SER A 393 -11.93 -1.99 -5.77
C SER A 393 -13.16 -2.43 -6.54
N CYS A 394 -12.96 -2.95 -7.75
CA CYS A 394 -14.02 -3.43 -8.63
C CYS A 394 -13.76 -4.89 -9.02
N TRP A 395 -14.83 -5.63 -9.30
CA TRP A 395 -14.79 -7.04 -9.67
C TRP A 395 -15.50 -7.27 -11.01
N GLY A 396 -15.04 -8.23 -11.78
CA GLY A 396 -15.69 -8.72 -13.00
C GLY A 396 -15.49 -10.22 -13.19
N ASP A 397 -16.26 -10.83 -14.09
CA ASP A 397 -16.13 -12.26 -14.44
C ASP A 397 -14.77 -12.57 -15.07
N ASP A 398 -14.17 -11.58 -15.74
CA ASP A 398 -12.81 -11.62 -16.27
C ASP A 398 -12.08 -10.29 -16.06
N ARG A 399 -10.79 -10.28 -16.39
CA ARG A 399 -9.90 -9.12 -16.25
C ARG A 399 -10.38 -7.91 -17.06
N ASN A 400 -10.87 -8.10 -18.29
CA ASN A 400 -11.31 -6.99 -19.13
C ASN A 400 -12.57 -6.35 -18.57
N GLN A 401 -13.50 -7.15 -18.06
CA GLN A 401 -14.65 -6.64 -17.35
C GLN A 401 -14.23 -5.86 -16.11
N ALA A 402 -13.34 -6.39 -15.26
CA ALA A 402 -12.84 -5.67 -14.09
C ALA A 402 -12.19 -4.32 -14.46
N ILE A 403 -11.40 -4.26 -15.54
CA ILE A 403 -10.84 -2.99 -16.07
C ILE A 403 -11.95 -2.01 -16.43
N ASN A 404 -12.95 -2.45 -17.19
CA ASN A 404 -14.06 -1.61 -17.61
C ASN A 404 -14.89 -1.13 -16.42
N GLU A 405 -15.07 -1.95 -15.39
CA GLU A 405 -15.75 -1.56 -14.16
C GLU A 405 -14.99 -0.46 -13.42
N VAL A 406 -13.67 -0.60 -13.22
CA VAL A 406 -12.87 0.47 -12.62
C VAL A 406 -12.96 1.77 -13.42
N LEU A 407 -12.85 1.68 -14.75
CA LEU A 407 -12.95 2.86 -15.63
C LEU A 407 -14.30 3.57 -15.50
N ASN A 408 -15.40 2.80 -15.48
CA ASN A 408 -16.75 3.33 -15.33
C ASN A 408 -17.00 3.92 -13.93
N GLU A 409 -16.53 3.26 -12.87
CA GLU A 409 -16.67 3.77 -11.50
C GLU A 409 -15.85 5.05 -11.28
N LEU A 410 -14.66 5.15 -11.87
CA LEU A 410 -13.88 6.40 -11.82
C LEU A 410 -14.59 7.58 -12.52
N ASP A 411 -15.50 7.34 -13.47
CA ASP A 411 -16.34 8.40 -14.04
C ASP A 411 -17.41 8.92 -13.07
N HIS A 412 -17.87 8.07 -12.13
CA HIS A 412 -18.87 8.40 -11.12
C HIS A 412 -18.29 8.90 -9.79
N LEU A 413 -16.95 8.88 -9.67
CA LEU A 413 -16.21 9.25 -8.45
C LEU A 413 -15.36 10.51 -8.61
N PRO A 414 -15.96 11.69 -8.94
CA PRO A 414 -15.22 12.93 -8.83
C PRO A 414 -14.89 13.26 -7.38
N PHE A 415 -13.68 13.75 -7.16
CA PHE A 415 -13.28 14.44 -5.93
C PHE A 415 -13.15 15.91 -6.29
N LEU A 416 -14.20 16.70 -6.06
CA LEU A 416 -14.21 18.13 -6.39
C LEU A 416 -13.55 18.93 -5.25
N GLY A 417 -12.91 20.04 -5.60
CA GLY A 417 -12.23 20.93 -4.66
C GLY A 417 -10.71 20.79 -4.61
N LEU A 418 -10.16 19.67 -5.06
CA LEU A 418 -8.71 19.47 -5.20
C LEU A 418 -8.38 18.59 -6.40
N ILE A 419 -7.09 18.53 -6.74
CA ILE A 419 -6.58 17.67 -7.83
C ILE A 419 -6.29 16.29 -7.26
N THR A 420 -6.70 15.26 -8.00
CA THR A 420 -6.39 13.86 -7.66
C THR A 420 -5.75 13.15 -8.83
N ASN A 421 -5.13 11.99 -8.55
CA ASN A 421 -4.58 11.12 -9.58
C ASN A 421 -5.64 10.33 -10.37
N ARG A 422 -6.94 10.59 -10.18
CA ARG A 422 -8.04 9.81 -10.78
C ARG A 422 -7.90 9.62 -12.29
N ASP A 423 -7.68 10.71 -13.03
CA ASP A 423 -7.58 10.64 -14.49
C ASP A 423 -6.25 10.05 -14.98
N TYR A 424 -5.22 10.10 -14.13
CA TYR A 424 -3.96 9.39 -14.37
C TYR A 424 -4.12 7.87 -14.26
N LEU A 425 -4.88 7.39 -13.26
CA LEU A 425 -5.24 5.97 -13.14
C LEU A 425 -6.02 5.49 -14.38
N LYS A 426 -6.97 6.29 -14.88
CA LYS A 426 -7.70 5.99 -16.13
C LYS A 426 -6.77 5.89 -17.34
N ARG A 427 -5.75 6.75 -17.44
CA ARG A 427 -4.74 6.69 -18.51
C ARG A 427 -3.97 5.37 -18.45
N ILE A 428 -3.53 4.94 -17.26
CA ILE A 428 -2.84 3.65 -17.08
C ILE A 428 -3.71 2.48 -17.56
N LEU A 429 -4.95 2.40 -17.07
CA LEU A 429 -5.88 1.31 -17.37
C LEU A 429 -6.24 1.21 -18.86
N LYS A 430 -6.12 2.31 -19.62
CA LYS A 430 -6.41 2.38 -21.06
C LYS A 430 -5.21 2.08 -21.94
N THR A 431 -4.01 1.97 -21.39
CA THR A 431 -2.81 1.64 -22.17
C THR A 431 -2.89 0.17 -22.61
N ASN A 432 -2.64 -0.10 -23.90
CA ASN A 432 -2.67 -1.48 -24.43
C ASN A 432 -1.82 -2.44 -23.59
N LYS A 433 -0.62 -2.02 -23.16
CA LYS A 433 0.27 -2.82 -22.32
C LYS A 433 -0.34 -3.21 -20.97
N PHE A 434 -1.16 -2.34 -20.38
CA PHE A 434 -1.92 -2.70 -19.19
C PHE A 434 -3.00 -3.73 -19.53
N VAL A 435 -3.78 -3.50 -20.59
CA VAL A 435 -4.86 -4.39 -21.05
C VAL A 435 -4.34 -5.79 -21.43
N ASP A 436 -3.17 -5.85 -22.06
CA ASP A 436 -2.50 -7.10 -22.47
C ASP A 436 -1.83 -7.82 -21.29
N GLY A 437 -1.80 -7.22 -20.10
CA GLY A 437 -1.19 -7.80 -18.90
C GLY A 437 0.34 -7.73 -18.90
N GLU A 438 0.95 -6.93 -19.77
CA GLU A 438 2.39 -6.66 -19.84
C GLU A 438 2.82 -5.62 -18.79
N LEU A 439 2.88 -6.04 -17.53
CA LEU A 439 3.12 -5.19 -16.37
C LEU A 439 4.55 -5.36 -15.84
N SER A 440 5.08 -4.30 -15.24
CA SER A 440 6.32 -4.31 -14.47
C SER A 440 6.35 -3.14 -13.48
N THR A 441 7.25 -3.17 -12.50
CA THR A 441 7.44 -2.03 -11.59
C THR A 441 7.96 -0.76 -12.27
N ASN A 442 8.43 -0.88 -13.52
CA ASN A 442 8.91 0.23 -14.31
C ASN A 442 7.81 0.85 -15.19
N PHE A 443 6.62 0.26 -15.26
CA PHE A 443 5.54 0.64 -16.18
C PHE A 443 5.28 2.15 -16.24
N VAL A 444 5.12 2.81 -15.09
CA VAL A 444 4.86 4.25 -15.02
C VAL A 444 6.00 5.08 -15.63
N ASN A 445 7.25 4.66 -15.46
CA ASN A 445 8.40 5.34 -16.04
C ASN A 445 8.53 5.04 -17.53
N ASP A 446 8.37 3.77 -17.92
CA ASP A 446 8.53 3.30 -19.30
C ASP A 446 7.48 3.91 -20.24
N TYR A 447 6.26 4.13 -19.74
CA TYR A 447 5.14 4.67 -20.51
C TYR A 447 4.80 6.14 -20.17
N LYS A 448 5.70 6.86 -19.49
CA LYS A 448 5.45 8.23 -19.00
C LYS A 448 4.85 9.16 -20.06
N ASP A 449 5.35 9.13 -21.29
CA ASP A 449 4.86 10.00 -22.37
C ASP A 449 3.44 9.65 -22.82
N GLN A 450 3.08 8.36 -22.83
CA GLN A 450 1.71 7.93 -23.14
C GLN A 450 0.74 8.23 -21.99
N LEU A 451 1.27 8.26 -20.77
CA LEU A 451 0.53 8.62 -19.57
C LEU A 451 0.47 10.14 -19.35
N ALA A 452 0.99 10.97 -20.25
CA ALA A 452 0.90 12.43 -20.18
C ALA A 452 -0.56 12.92 -20.36
N PRO A 453 -0.91 14.13 -19.87
CA PRO A 453 -2.29 14.61 -19.97
C PRO A 453 -2.64 14.85 -21.42
N GLN A 454 -3.85 14.44 -21.81
CA GLN A 454 -4.35 14.74 -23.15
C GLN A 454 -4.93 16.15 -23.15
N GLU A 455 -4.50 16.99 -24.08
CA GLU A 455 -5.13 18.28 -24.30
C GLU A 455 -6.58 18.07 -24.74
N LEU A 456 -7.50 18.77 -24.08
CA LEU A 456 -8.90 18.80 -24.50
C LEU A 456 -8.98 19.48 -25.86
N ASN A 457 -9.60 18.82 -26.83
CA ASN A 457 -9.85 19.46 -28.12
C ASN A 457 -10.94 20.53 -28.00
N GLU A 458 -11.00 21.46 -28.98
CA GLU A 458 -11.95 22.57 -28.99
C GLU A 458 -13.41 22.12 -28.82
N ARG A 459 -13.75 20.95 -29.37
CA ARG A 459 -15.09 20.38 -29.24
C ARG A 459 -15.39 19.95 -27.80
N GLN A 460 -14.45 19.32 -27.11
CA GLN A 460 -14.61 18.94 -25.70
C GLN A 460 -14.73 20.18 -24.81
N VAL A 461 -13.94 21.22 -25.07
CA VAL A 461 -14.05 22.50 -24.36
C VAL A 461 -15.40 23.16 -24.62
N ALA A 462 -15.86 23.20 -25.88
CA ALA A 462 -17.16 23.76 -26.25
C ALA A 462 -18.32 23.01 -25.58
N VAL A 463 -18.26 21.67 -25.53
CA VAL A 463 -19.27 20.84 -24.82
C VAL A 463 -19.25 21.14 -23.33
N ALA A 464 -18.09 21.25 -22.69
CA ALA A 464 -18.00 21.57 -21.26
C ALA A 464 -18.62 22.94 -20.95
N ILE A 465 -18.29 23.97 -21.76
CA ILE A 465 -18.87 25.31 -21.64
C ILE A 465 -20.39 25.27 -21.85
N ALA A 466 -20.86 24.61 -22.90
CA ALA A 466 -22.29 24.47 -23.18
C ALA A 466 -23.02 23.78 -22.02
N THR A 467 -22.48 22.69 -21.49
CA THR A 467 -23.05 21.99 -20.33
C THR A 467 -23.15 22.91 -19.11
N MET A 468 -22.15 23.75 -18.82
CA MET A 468 -22.25 24.73 -17.74
C MET A 468 -23.30 25.82 -18.00
N MET A 469 -23.51 26.21 -19.26
CA MET A 469 -24.51 27.22 -19.62
C MET A 469 -25.95 26.67 -19.63
N PHE A 470 -26.11 25.38 -19.92
CA PHE A 470 -27.41 24.71 -20.06
C PHE A 470 -27.83 23.88 -18.85
N ALA A 471 -26.90 23.47 -17.99
CA ALA A 471 -27.27 23.09 -16.65
C ALA A 471 -27.79 24.37 -15.98
N ASP A 472 -29.02 24.36 -15.49
CA ASP A 472 -29.60 25.41 -14.64
C ASP A 472 -28.86 25.48 -13.28
N PHE A 473 -27.53 25.58 -13.33
CA PHE A 473 -26.68 25.95 -12.22
C PHE A 473 -26.85 27.46 -12.05
N THR A 474 -27.90 27.87 -11.34
CA THR A 474 -27.79 29.07 -10.51
C THR A 474 -26.98 28.65 -9.30
N PRO A 475 -25.67 28.97 -9.23
CA PRO A 475 -24.99 28.76 -7.99
C PRO A 475 -25.62 29.76 -7.01
N GLU A 476 -26.28 29.27 -5.96
CA GLU A 476 -26.37 30.03 -4.71
C GLU A 476 -24.95 30.10 -4.12
N LEU A 477 -24.06 30.82 -4.81
CA LEU A 477 -22.88 31.36 -4.22
C LEU A 477 -23.38 32.46 -3.28
N ASN A 478 -23.70 32.06 -2.05
CA ASN A 478 -23.75 32.95 -0.91
C ASN A 478 -22.33 33.48 -0.65
N PHE A 479 -21.85 34.33 -1.55
CA PHE A 479 -20.87 35.33 -1.21
C PHE A 479 -21.58 36.31 -0.28
N ASN A 480 -21.54 36.01 1.02
CA ASN A 480 -21.67 37.07 2.01
C ASN A 480 -20.57 38.09 1.70
N LYS A 481 -20.93 39.12 0.92
CA LYS A 481 -20.14 40.30 0.62
C LYS A 481 -19.95 41.08 1.90
N GLN A 482 -18.92 40.72 2.66
CA GLN A 482 -18.13 41.65 3.44
C GLN A 482 -16.65 41.28 3.28
N GLY A 483 -16.07 41.75 2.18
CA GLY A 483 -14.66 41.56 1.87
C GLY A 483 -14.37 42.02 0.45
N GLN A 484 -13.81 43.21 0.33
CA GLN A 484 -13.55 43.94 -0.92
C GLN A 484 -12.90 43.07 -2.02
N ASN A 485 -13.48 43.15 -3.22
CA ASN A 485 -12.85 42.76 -4.49
C ASN A 485 -11.47 43.41 -4.61
N LYS A 486 -10.41 42.59 -4.57
CA LYS A 486 -9.13 42.89 -5.20
C LYS A 486 -8.65 41.62 -5.87
N THR A 487 -8.59 41.64 -7.20
CA THR A 487 -8.00 40.57 -7.99
C THR A 487 -6.47 40.63 -7.85
N ALA A 488 -5.78 39.53 -8.14
CA ALA A 488 -4.31 39.49 -8.15
C ALA A 488 -3.70 40.52 -9.13
N TRP A 489 -4.47 40.94 -10.15
CA TRP A 489 -4.10 41.96 -11.13
C TRP A 489 -4.07 43.38 -10.56
N ASP A 490 -4.84 43.67 -9.50
CA ASP A 490 -4.89 44.99 -8.86
C ASP A 490 -3.63 45.30 -8.00
N ARG A 491 -2.70 44.35 -7.85
CA ARG A 491 -1.48 44.49 -7.04
C ARG A 491 -0.23 44.90 -7.84
N LEU A 492 -0.32 45.11 -9.16
CA LEU A 492 0.82 45.32 -10.05
C LEU A 492 1.08 46.79 -10.48
N ILE A 493 0.77 47.79 -9.64
CA ILE A 493 0.89 49.23 -10.01
C ILE A 493 2.18 49.90 -9.49
N GLN A 494 3.32 49.19 -9.35
CA GLN A 494 4.57 49.83 -8.88
C GLN A 494 5.85 49.46 -9.62
N PHE A 495 5.80 49.22 -10.94
CA PHE A 495 7.00 49.32 -11.79
C PHE A 495 6.70 50.04 -13.11
N ARG A 496 6.61 51.37 -13.03
CA ARG A 496 6.97 52.29 -14.12
C ARG A 496 7.63 53.53 -13.51
N ASN A 497 8.81 53.86 -14.04
CA ASN A 497 9.53 55.15 -14.11
C ASN A 497 11.00 54.74 -14.41
N VAL A 498 11.63 55.02 -15.54
CA VAL A 498 11.59 56.15 -16.49
C VAL A 498 11.72 55.63 -17.92
#